data_AF-A0A1M4Z5Z4-F1
#
_entry.id   AF-A0A1M4Z5Z4-F1
#
_cell.length_a   1.000
_cell.length_b   1.000
_cell.length_c   1.000
_cell.angle_alpha   90.00
_cell.angle_beta   90.00
_cell.angle_gamma   90.00
#
_symmetry.space_group_name_H-M   'P 1'
#
loop_
_entity.id
_entity.type
_entity.pdbx_description
1 polymer ?
#
loop_
_entity_poly.entity_id
_entity_poly.type
_entity_poly.pdbx_seq_one_letter_code
_entity_poly.pdbx_strand_id
1 'polypeptide(L)'
;MARKKFAVKPIEPLRLDFPDGKAIEAIFTVEAFILLSEEFGDLVTLANEEKSKPYDLAAKLLYCGMKVMNASSTYEEAKAIVIGGGLPLIEIIFENVMETFDGMDIDDLEVIKKKAEEMAKEFGLK
;
A
#
# COMPACT_ATOMS: atom_id res chain seq x y z
N MET A 1 -19.88 2.94 -36.16
CA MET A 1 -19.06 3.44 -35.03
C MET A 1 -18.18 2.31 -34.53
N ALA A 2 -16.85 2.49 -34.53
CA ALA A 2 -15.94 1.46 -34.02
C ALA A 2 -16.06 1.36 -32.49
N ARG A 3 -16.38 0.18 -31.97
CA ARG A 3 -16.38 -0.08 -30.52
C ARG A 3 -14.93 -0.20 -30.05
N LYS A 4 -14.50 0.69 -29.16
CA LYS A 4 -13.25 0.52 -28.43
C LYS A 4 -13.44 -0.62 -27.43
N LYS A 5 -12.57 -1.63 -27.49
CA LYS A 5 -12.45 -2.66 -26.45
C LYS A 5 -11.35 -2.22 -25.49
N PHE A 6 -11.62 -2.32 -24.20
CA PHE A 6 -10.65 -2.09 -23.14
C PHE A 6 -10.72 -3.29 -22.18
N ALA A 7 -9.57 -3.84 -21.80
CA ALA A 7 -9.50 -4.91 -20.82
C ALA A 7 -9.42 -4.28 -19.44
N VAL A 8 -10.34 -4.62 -18.55
CA VAL A 8 -10.37 -4.13 -17.16
C VAL A 8 -9.96 -5.30 -16.26
N LYS A 9 -8.85 -5.15 -15.52
CA LYS A 9 -8.50 -6.04 -14.41
C LYS A 9 -9.30 -5.57 -13.18
N PRO A 10 -10.11 -6.43 -12.54
CA PRO A 10 -10.75 -6.07 -11.28
C PRO A 10 -9.66 -5.86 -10.22
N ILE A 11 -9.79 -4.77 -9.45
CA ILE A 11 -8.92 -4.46 -8.31
C ILE A 11 -9.74 -4.73 -7.05
N GLU A 12 -9.19 -5.52 -6.13
CA GLU A 12 -9.84 -5.79 -4.85
C GLU A 12 -9.33 -4.78 -3.80
N PRO A 13 -10.23 -4.04 -3.13
CA PRO A 13 -9.82 -3.13 -2.06
C PRO A 13 -9.44 -3.92 -0.80
N LEU A 14 -8.42 -3.44 -0.09
CA LEU A 14 -8.12 -3.89 1.25
C LEU A 14 -9.19 -3.39 2.21
N ARG A 15 -9.92 -4.33 2.83
CA ARG A 15 -10.96 -4.02 3.82
C ARG A 15 -10.47 -4.38 5.22
N LEU A 16 -10.56 -3.42 6.14
CA LEU A 16 -10.20 -3.55 7.54
C LEU A 16 -11.47 -3.46 8.39
N ASP A 17 -11.89 -4.59 8.96
CA ASP A 17 -13.04 -4.66 9.85
C ASP A 17 -12.60 -4.51 11.32
N PHE A 18 -13.19 -3.55 12.03
CA PHE A 18 -12.89 -3.25 13.42
C PHE A 18 -13.92 -3.89 14.36
N PRO A 19 -13.54 -4.18 15.63
CA PRO A 19 -14.47 -4.77 16.61
C PRO A 19 -15.70 -3.92 16.94
N ASP A 20 -15.65 -2.61 16.68
CA ASP A 20 -16.77 -1.68 16.87
C ASP A 20 -17.77 -1.69 15.70
N GLY A 21 -17.57 -2.56 14.71
CA GLY A 21 -18.42 -2.71 13.54
C GLY A 21 -18.13 -1.70 12.42
N LYS A 22 -17.10 -0.85 12.57
CA LYS A 22 -16.62 -0.02 11.46
C LYS A 22 -15.81 -0.84 10.48
N ALA A 23 -15.88 -0.44 9.21
CA ALA A 23 -15.02 -0.96 8.16
C ALA A 23 -14.33 0.22 7.46
N ILE A 24 -13.03 0.07 7.21
CA ILE A 24 -12.24 1.00 6.40
C ILE A 24 -11.80 0.25 5.16
N GLU A 25 -11.90 0.92 4.01
CA GLU A 25 -11.44 0.39 2.73
C GLU A 25 -10.27 1.24 2.21
N ALA A 26 -9.26 0.56 1.67
CA ALA A 26 -8.11 1.17 1.02
C ALA A 26 -7.89 0.51 -0.34
N ILE A 27 -7.57 1.31 -1.36
CA ILE A 27 -7.25 0.79 -2.69
C ILE A 27 -5.90 1.33 -3.16
N PHE A 28 -5.03 0.43 -3.63
CA PHE A 28 -3.66 0.77 -4.00
C PHE A 28 -3.55 0.95 -5.51
N THR A 29 -4.28 1.89 -6.10
CA THR A 29 -4.19 2.17 -7.55
C THR A 29 -3.04 3.11 -7.87
N VAL A 30 -2.74 3.31 -9.16
CA VAL A 30 -1.81 4.36 -9.64
C VAL A 30 -2.12 5.73 -9.01
N GLU A 31 -3.39 6.06 -8.78
CA GLU A 31 -3.81 7.29 -8.11
C GLU A 31 -3.28 7.38 -6.67
N ALA A 32 -3.31 6.28 -5.91
CA ALA A 32 -2.74 6.24 -4.56
C ALA A 32 -1.23 6.49 -4.57
N PHE A 33 -0.51 6.05 -5.61
CA PHE A 33 0.93 6.30 -5.74
C PHE A 33 1.27 7.72 -6.21
N ILE A 34 0.42 8.33 -7.02
CA ILE A 34 0.52 9.75 -7.35
C ILE A 34 0.37 10.56 -6.06
N LEU A 35 -0.66 10.27 -5.24
CA LEU A 35 -0.86 10.92 -3.94
C LEU A 35 0.34 10.71 -2.99
N LEU A 36 0.88 9.50 -2.94
CA LEU A 36 2.08 9.22 -2.16
C LEU A 36 3.25 10.09 -2.59
N SER A 37 3.47 10.19 -3.91
CA SER A 37 4.55 10.99 -4.51
C SER A 37 4.38 12.49 -4.24
N GLU A 38 3.15 12.98 -4.30
CA GLU A 38 2.81 14.39 -4.04
C GLU A 38 2.97 14.77 -2.56
N GLU A 39 2.59 13.90 -1.63
CA GLU A 39 2.56 14.22 -0.21
C GLU A 39 3.84 13.86 0.54
N PHE A 40 4.51 12.77 0.15
CA PHE A 40 5.66 12.21 0.88
C PHE A 40 6.91 12.07 0.02
N GLY A 41 6.79 12.21 -1.29
CA GLY A 41 7.89 12.03 -2.24
C GLY A 41 7.92 10.66 -2.87
N ASP A 42 8.91 10.45 -3.73
CA ASP A 42 9.02 9.25 -4.56
C ASP A 42 9.12 7.95 -3.74
N LEU A 43 8.42 6.92 -4.19
CA LEU A 43 8.29 5.64 -3.50
C LEU A 43 9.63 4.92 -3.31
N VAL A 44 10.55 5.00 -4.29
CA VAL A 44 11.87 4.38 -4.19
C VAL A 44 12.71 5.08 -3.14
N THR A 45 12.62 6.41 -3.10
CA THR A 45 13.29 7.24 -2.10
C THR A 45 12.76 6.92 -0.71
N LEU A 46 11.44 6.91 -0.53
CA LEU A 46 10.78 6.56 0.74
C LEU A 46 11.16 5.15 1.21
N ALA A 47 11.11 4.18 0.31
CA ALA A 47 11.51 2.82 0.65
C ALA A 47 12.99 2.75 1.06
N ASN A 48 13.85 3.62 0.52
CA ASN A 48 15.28 3.64 0.85
C ASN A 48 15.59 4.39 2.16
N GLU A 49 14.86 5.45 2.46
CA GLU A 49 15.00 6.23 3.69
C GLU A 49 14.39 5.51 4.89
N GLU A 50 13.30 4.77 4.68
CA GLU A 50 12.53 4.12 5.74
C GLU A 50 12.84 2.63 5.89
N LYS A 51 14.03 2.21 5.46
CA LYS A 51 14.51 0.82 5.57
C LYS A 51 14.43 0.26 6.99
N SER A 52 14.65 1.11 8.00
CA SER A 52 14.58 0.72 9.41
C SER A 52 13.21 0.94 10.05
N LYS A 53 12.21 1.40 9.28
CA LYS A 53 10.89 1.80 9.76
C LYS A 53 9.76 1.31 8.83
N PRO A 54 9.55 -0.01 8.71
CA PRO A 54 8.45 -0.59 7.92
C PRO A 54 7.08 0.01 8.22
N TYR A 55 6.83 0.31 9.49
CA TYR A 55 5.58 0.87 9.97
C TYR A 55 5.27 2.24 9.37
N ASP A 56 6.28 3.10 9.19
CA ASP A 56 6.08 4.45 8.64
C ASP A 56 5.76 4.37 7.13
N LEU A 57 6.47 3.52 6.39
CA LEU A 57 6.21 3.31 4.96
C LEU A 57 4.82 2.70 4.73
N ALA A 58 4.47 1.65 5.48
CA ALA A 58 3.16 1.02 5.40
C ALA A 58 2.03 1.98 5.79
N ALA A 59 2.24 2.85 6.79
CA ALA A 59 1.27 3.86 7.18
C ALA A 59 1.01 4.88 6.05
N LYS A 60 2.06 5.32 5.35
CA LYS A 60 1.91 6.24 4.20
C LYS A 60 1.17 5.58 3.05
N LEU A 61 1.51 4.33 2.74
CA LEU A 61 0.83 3.55 1.71
C LEU A 61 -0.66 3.37 2.05
N LEU A 62 -0.96 2.93 3.27
CA LEU A 62 -2.34 2.75 3.72
C LEU A 62 -3.11 4.08 3.69
N TYR A 63 -2.52 5.16 4.19
CA TYR A 63 -3.13 6.49 4.15
C TYR A 63 -3.50 6.90 2.73
N CYS A 64 -2.59 6.75 1.76
CA CYS A 64 -2.87 7.10 0.38
C CYS A 64 -3.99 6.24 -0.19
N GLY A 65 -3.98 4.93 0.08
CA GLY A 65 -5.04 4.02 -0.35
C GLY A 65 -6.41 4.32 0.27
N MET A 66 -6.44 4.71 1.55
CA MET A 66 -7.64 5.18 2.25
C MET A 66 -8.13 6.51 1.66
N LYS A 67 -7.21 7.43 1.35
CA LYS A 67 -7.54 8.77 0.86
C LYS A 67 -8.18 8.77 -0.53
N VAL A 68 -7.79 7.81 -1.39
CA VAL A 68 -8.46 7.58 -2.69
C VAL A 68 -9.94 7.23 -2.49
N MET A 69 -10.26 6.42 -1.47
CA MET A 69 -11.64 6.00 -1.19
C MET A 69 -12.42 7.05 -0.39
N ASN A 70 -11.75 7.74 0.53
CA ASN A 70 -12.33 8.74 1.40
C ASN A 70 -11.34 9.88 1.68
N ALA A 71 -11.57 11.04 1.07
CA ALA A 71 -10.72 12.22 1.20
C ALA A 71 -10.59 12.77 2.64
N SER A 72 -11.46 12.36 3.57
CA SER A 72 -11.38 12.77 4.97
C SER A 72 -10.41 11.91 5.80
N SER A 73 -9.84 10.85 5.21
CA SER A 73 -8.88 9.98 5.85
C SER A 73 -7.63 10.76 6.26
N THR A 74 -7.06 10.41 7.42
CA THR A 74 -5.88 11.11 7.95
C THR A 74 -4.68 10.18 8.09
N TYR A 75 -3.48 10.74 7.99
CA TYR A 75 -2.25 9.97 8.16
C TYR A 75 -2.12 9.39 9.58
N GLU A 76 -2.54 10.13 10.61
CA GLU A 76 -2.51 9.66 12.00
C GLU A 76 -3.42 8.45 12.23
N GLU A 77 -4.59 8.43 11.58
CA GLU A 77 -5.50 7.29 11.60
C GLU A 77 -4.86 6.06 10.94
N ALA A 78 -4.30 6.21 9.74
CA ALA A 78 -3.61 5.12 9.05
C ALA A 78 -2.42 4.59 9.86
N LYS A 79 -1.65 5.48 10.50
CA LYS A 79 -0.53 5.10 11.36
C LYS A 79 -0.98 4.31 12.58
N ALA A 80 -2.05 4.74 13.25
CA ALA A 80 -2.62 4.02 14.39
C ALA A 80 -3.09 2.61 13.99
N ILE A 81 -3.72 2.50 12.81
CA ILE A 81 -4.18 1.23 12.24
C ILE A 81 -3.00 0.30 11.96
N VAL A 82 -1.95 0.78 11.28
CA VAL A 82 -0.76 -0.02 10.96
C VAL A 82 -0.04 -0.49 12.22
N ILE A 83 0.14 0.38 13.22
CA ILE A 83 0.74 0.00 14.50
C ILE A 83 -0.12 -1.03 15.24
N GLY A 84 -1.43 -0.85 15.25
CA GLY A 84 -2.37 -1.77 15.91
C GLY A 84 -2.49 -3.13 15.22
N GLY A 85 -2.42 -3.17 13.89
CA GLY A 85 -2.44 -4.39 13.10
C GLY A 85 -1.11 -5.15 13.10
N GLY A 86 0.00 -4.43 13.31
CA GLY A 86 1.33 -5.02 13.39
C GLY A 86 1.82 -5.59 12.06
N LEU A 87 2.81 -6.49 12.13
CA LEU A 87 3.44 -7.10 10.96
C LEU A 87 2.46 -7.76 9.97
N PRO A 88 1.40 -8.49 10.39
CA PRO A 88 0.47 -9.11 9.45
C PRO A 88 -0.22 -8.10 8.53
N LEU A 89 -0.58 -6.93 9.06
CA LEU A 89 -1.21 -5.88 8.25
C LEU A 89 -0.20 -5.24 7.30
N ILE A 90 1.04 -5.06 7.74
CA ILE A 90 2.12 -4.52 6.92
C ILE A 90 2.37 -5.43 5.71
N GLU A 91 2.44 -6.75 5.92
CA GLU A 91 2.59 -7.74 4.86
C GLU A 91 1.46 -7.64 3.83
N ILE A 92 0.20 -7.62 4.28
CA ILE A 92 -0.97 -7.50 3.40
C ILE A 92 -0.93 -6.20 2.59
N ILE A 93 -0.54 -5.07 3.20
CA ILE A 93 -0.43 -3.79 2.49
C ILE A 93 0.62 -3.92 1.37
N PHE A 94 1.80 -4.45 1.68
CA PHE A 94 2.85 -4.60 0.66
C PHE A 94 2.48 -5.60 -0.43
N GLU A 95 1.82 -6.71 -0.10
CA GLU A 95 1.30 -7.67 -1.07
C GLU A 95 0.32 -7.02 -2.05
N ASN A 96 -0.67 -6.29 -1.55
CA ASN A 96 -1.63 -5.58 -2.41
C ASN A 96 -0.97 -4.52 -3.30
N VAL A 97 0.04 -3.82 -2.75
CA VAL A 97 0.86 -2.89 -3.53
C VAL A 97 1.58 -3.63 -4.66
N MET A 98 2.22 -4.76 -4.37
CA MET A 98 2.93 -5.56 -5.39
C MET A 98 1.98 -6.11 -6.47
N GLU A 99 0.83 -6.66 -6.08
CA GLU A 99 -0.17 -7.21 -7.02
C GLU A 99 -0.75 -6.18 -7.99
N THR A 100 -0.86 -4.92 -7.54
CA THR A 100 -1.31 -3.82 -8.39
C THR A 100 -0.39 -3.66 -9.60
N PHE A 101 0.91 -3.85 -9.40
CA PHE A 101 1.90 -3.67 -10.45
C PHE A 101 2.48 -4.97 -11.02
N ASP A 102 2.04 -6.13 -10.55
CA ASP A 102 2.40 -7.39 -11.16
C ASP A 102 1.97 -7.41 -12.64
N GLY A 103 2.98 -7.42 -13.53
CA GLY A 103 2.82 -7.28 -14.99
C GLY A 103 3.07 -5.89 -15.58
N MET A 104 3.47 -4.89 -14.79
CA MET A 104 4.03 -3.62 -15.28
C MET A 104 5.57 -3.71 -15.31
N ASP A 105 6.19 -3.41 -16.46
CA ASP A 105 7.66 -3.24 -16.58
C ASP A 105 8.08 -1.96 -15.82
N ILE A 106 8.19 -2.06 -14.50
CA ILE A 106 8.67 -0.98 -13.65
C ILE A 106 9.79 -1.57 -12.79
N ASP A 107 11.04 -1.26 -13.14
CA ASP A 107 12.26 -1.66 -12.43
C ASP A 107 12.20 -1.34 -10.92
N ASP A 108 11.38 -0.35 -10.52
CA ASP A 108 11.21 0.13 -9.16
C ASP A 108 10.45 -0.85 -8.23
N LEU A 109 9.69 -1.80 -8.79
CA LEU A 109 8.92 -2.79 -8.02
C LEU A 109 9.77 -3.90 -7.43
N GLU A 110 10.87 -4.26 -8.10
CA GLU A 110 11.82 -5.25 -7.58
C GLU A 110 12.46 -4.77 -6.27
N VAL A 111 12.67 -3.46 -6.12
CA VAL A 111 13.22 -2.86 -4.89
C VAL A 111 12.25 -3.00 -3.73
N ILE A 112 10.95 -2.80 -3.98
CA ILE A 112 9.90 -2.92 -2.96
C ILE A 112 9.69 -4.39 -2.59
N LYS A 113 9.63 -5.27 -3.58
CA LYS A 113 9.50 -6.72 -3.39
C LYS A 113 10.64 -7.30 -2.57
N LYS A 114 11.88 -6.99 -2.95
CA LYS A 114 13.06 -7.42 -2.21
C LYS A 114 13.03 -6.94 -0.75
N LYS A 115 12.52 -5.73 -0.49
CA LYS A 115 12.40 -5.20 0.87
C LYS A 115 11.32 -5.89 1.68
N ALA A 116 10.15 -6.15 1.10
CA ALA A 116 9.11 -6.92 1.76
C ALA A 116 9.63 -8.31 2.16
N GLU A 117 10.35 -8.98 1.26
CA GLU A 117 10.98 -10.28 1.51
C GLU A 117 12.12 -10.24 2.55
N GLU A 118 12.95 -9.19 2.55
CA GLU A 118 14.01 -9.00 3.56
C GLU A 118 13.41 -8.78 4.96
N MET A 119 12.32 -8.03 5.06
CA MET A 119 11.64 -7.79 6.33
C MET A 119 10.95 -9.05 6.87
N ALA A 120 10.26 -9.82 6.03
CA ALA A 120 9.69 -11.10 6.45
C ALA A 120 10.77 -12.02 7.07
N LYS A 121 11.96 -12.06 6.47
CA LYS A 121 13.11 -12.84 6.97
C LYS A 121 13.70 -12.29 8.27
N GLU A 122 13.86 -10.98 8.42
CA GLU A 122 14.40 -10.37 9.65
C GLU A 122 13.47 -10.55 10.86
N PHE A 123 12.15 -10.61 10.63
CA PHE A 123 11.15 -10.81 11.68
C PHE A 123 10.73 -12.27 11.88
N GLY A 124 11.34 -13.22 11.15
CA GLY A 124 11.15 -14.67 11.35
C GLY A 124 9.83 -15.22 10.82
N LEU A 125 9.19 -14.53 9.90
CA LEU A 125 8.02 -15.02 9.16
C LEU A 125 8.52 -15.70 7.87
N LYS A 126 8.08 -16.94 7.67
CA LYS A 126 8.66 -17.93 6.74
C LYS A 126 8.41 -17.61 5.28
#